data_AF-A0A2P4SGS1-F1
#
_entry.id   AF-A0A2P4SGS1-F1
#
_cell.length_a   1.000
_cell.length_b   1.000
_cell.length_c   1.000
_cell.angle_alpha   90.00
_cell.angle_beta   90.00
_cell.angle_gamma   90.00
#
_symmetry.space_group_name_H-M   'P 1'
#
loop_
_entity.id
_entity.type
_entity.pdbx_description
1 polymer ?
#
loop_
_entity_poly.entity_id
_entity_poly.type
_entity_poly.pdbx_seq_one_letter_code
_entity_poly.pdbx_strand_id
1 'polypeptide(L)' 'VSIKESSVAKLGSVCRRIYRIFSHAYFHHRQIFDEYENETFLCHRFTKFVMKYNLMSKDNLIVPILEEEVQNSVSGESEA' A
#
# COMPACT_ATOMS: atom_id res chain seq x y z
N VAL A 1 2.88 12.71 23.48
CA VAL A 1 2.25 13.47 22.37
C VAL A 1 0.85 12.89 22.17
N SER A 2 -0.20 13.69 22.31
CA SER A 2 -1.60 13.24 22.11
C SER A 2 -2.14 13.80 20.80
N ILE A 3 -2.63 12.94 19.91
CA ILE A 3 -3.24 13.33 18.63
C ILE A 3 -4.75 13.42 18.85
N LYS A 4 -5.36 14.57 18.54
CA LYS A 4 -6.83 14.72 18.57
C LYS A 4 -7.47 13.71 17.60
N GLU A 5 -8.54 13.05 18.02
CA GLU A 5 -9.32 12.11 17.18
C GLU A 5 -9.79 12.73 15.86
N SER A 6 -10.14 14.02 15.86
CA SER A 6 -10.49 14.74 14.63
C SER A 6 -9.34 14.85 13.62
N SER A 7 -8.09 14.77 14.06
CA SER A 7 -6.93 14.68 13.18
C SER A 7 -6.75 13.27 12.59
N VAL A 8 -7.10 12.23 13.35
CA VAL A 8 -7.07 10.83 12.88
C VAL A 8 -8.06 10.64 11.72
N ALA A 9 -9.25 11.22 11.81
CA ALA A 9 -10.24 11.18 10.72
C ALA A 9 -9.74 11.80 9.40
N LYS A 10 -8.79 12.75 9.46
CA LYS A 10 -8.21 13.38 8.27
C LYS A 10 -7.14 12.51 7.59
N LEU A 11 -6.55 11.54 8.30
CA LEU A 11 -5.50 10.69 7.76
C LEU A 11 -5.95 9.90 6.54
N GLY A 12 -7.19 9.38 6.53
CA GLY A 12 -7.71 8.65 5.36
C GLY A 12 -7.74 9.49 4.08
N SER A 13 -8.04 10.79 4.19
CA SER A 13 -7.99 11.71 3.05
C SER A 13 -6.57 11.92 2.52
N VAL A 14 -5.61 12.08 3.44
CA VAL A 14 -4.19 12.20 3.11
C VAL A 14 -3.67 10.91 2.47
N CYS A 15 -3.97 9.76 3.06
CA CYS A 15 -3.58 8.46 2.54
C CYS A 15 -4.10 8.23 1.12
N ARG A 16 -5.37 8.56 0.85
CA ARG A 16 -5.94 8.50 -0.50
C ARG A 16 -5.17 9.35 -1.51
N ARG A 17 -4.80 10.57 -1.14
CA ARG A 17 -4.05 11.47 -2.04
C ARG A 17 -2.64 10.97 -2.30
N ILE A 18 -1.94 10.48 -1.27
CA ILE A 18 -0.60 9.89 -1.42
C ILE A 18 -0.66 8.63 -2.29
N TYR A 19 -1.67 7.78 -2.11
CA TYR A 19 -1.79 6.56 -2.90
C TYR A 19 -1.94 6.81 -4.40
N ARG A 20 -2.58 7.92 -4.79
CA ARG A 20 -2.67 8.33 -6.21
C ARG A 20 -1.31 8.63 -6.83
N ILE A 21 -0.32 9.06 -6.05
CA ILE A 21 1.05 9.27 -6.53
C ILE A 21 1.64 7.92 -6.93
N PHE A 22 1.48 6.89 -6.08
CA PHE A 22 1.92 5.53 -6.42
C PHE A 22 1.20 4.98 -7.65
N SER A 23 -0.12 5.12 -7.73
CA SER A 23 -0.87 4.66 -8.91
C SER A 23 -0.42 5.38 -10.18
N HIS A 24 -0.20 6.69 -10.10
CA HIS A 24 0.28 7.47 -11.24
C HIS A 24 1.67 7.03 -11.70
N ALA A 25 2.60 6.85 -10.75
CA ALA A 25 3.92 6.34 -11.04
C ALA A 25 3.86 4.92 -11.64
N TYR A 26 3.02 4.04 -11.11
CA TYR A 26 2.86 2.68 -11.63
C TYR A 26 2.34 2.64 -13.07
N PHE A 27 1.25 3.37 -13.38
CA PHE A 27 0.59 3.31 -14.69
C PHE A 27 1.24 4.17 -15.78
N HIS A 28 1.98 5.23 -15.40
CA HIS A 28 2.58 6.16 -16.38
C HIS A 28 4.11 6.19 -16.35
N HIS A 29 4.74 5.74 -15.26
CA HIS A 29 6.20 5.79 -15.07
C HIS A 29 6.73 4.44 -14.55
N ARG A 30 6.30 3.34 -15.17
CA ARG A 30 6.53 1.96 -14.71
C ARG A 30 7.99 1.66 -14.34
N GLN A 31 8.95 2.06 -15.19
CA GLN A 31 10.38 1.83 -14.95
C GLN A 31 10.88 2.50 -13.66
N ILE A 32 10.53 3.77 -13.46
CA ILE A 32 10.92 4.54 -12.27
C ILE A 32 10.26 3.95 -11.02
N PHE A 33 8.99 3.55 -11.15
CA PHE A 33 8.28 2.89 -10.06
C PHE A 33 8.96 1.58 -9.68
N ASP A 34 9.30 0.73 -10.65
CA ASP A 34 9.95 -0.57 -10.39
C ASP A 34 11.33 -0.42 -9.74
N GLU A 35 12.18 0.46 -10.25
CA GLU A 35 13.50 0.71 -9.69
C GLU A 35 13.39 1.15 -8.22
N TYR A 36 12.50 2.10 -7.94
CA TYR A 36 12.31 2.60 -6.58
C TYR A 36 11.63 1.61 -5.65
N GLU A 37 10.64 0.87 -6.14
CA GLU A 37 9.88 -0.07 -5.31
C GLU A 37 10.70 -1.33 -4.98
N ASN A 38 11.53 -1.82 -5.90
CA ASN A 38 12.42 -2.96 -5.65
C ASN A 38 13.49 -2.65 -4.58
N GLU A 39 13.89 -1.38 -4.44
CA GLU A 39 14.86 -0.96 -3.42
C GLU A 39 14.20 -0.68 -2.06
N THR A 40 13.01 -0.08 -2.06
CA THR A 40 12.44 0.53 -0.83
C THR A 40 11.20 -0.17 -0.29
N PHE A 41 10.49 -0.93 -1.13
CA PHE A 41 9.18 -1.52 -0.86
C PHE A 41 8.18 -0.50 -0.28
N LEU A 42 8.26 0.76 -0.72
CA LEU A 42 7.51 1.87 -0.12
C LEU A 42 6.01 1.69 -0.35
N CYS A 43 5.59 1.44 -1.59
CA CYS A 43 4.20 1.28 -1.95
C CYS A 43 3.61 0.04 -1.27
N HIS A 44 4.36 -1.06 -1.21
CA HIS A 44 3.98 -2.27 -0.50
C HIS A 44 3.76 -2.03 1.01
N ARG A 45 4.74 -1.41 1.69
CA ARG A 45 4.63 -1.07 3.12
C ARG A 45 3.51 -0.09 3.39
N PHE A 46 3.32 0.89 2.52
CA PHE A 46 2.23 1.85 2.63
C PHE A 46 0.86 1.18 2.46
N THR A 47 0.72 0.27 1.50
CA THR A 47 -0.52 -0.48 1.25
C THR A 47 -0.89 -1.33 2.47
N LYS A 48 0.08 -2.05 3.05
CA LYS A 48 -0.13 -2.76 4.33
C LYS A 48 -0.54 -1.84 5.47
N PHE A 49 0.10 -0.68 5.59
CA PHE A 49 -0.22 0.30 6.62
C PHE A 49 -1.67 0.79 6.52
N VAL A 50 -2.11 1.19 5.32
CA VAL A 50 -3.48 1.70 5.14
C VAL A 50 -4.54 0.62 5.33
N MET A 51 -4.24 -0.63 5.00
CA MET A 51 -5.14 -1.76 5.26
C MET A 51 -5.20 -2.11 6.75
N LYS A 52 -4.05 -2.19 7.43
CA LYS A 52 -3.96 -2.55 8.86
C LYS A 52 -4.76 -1.59 9.74
N TYR A 53 -4.78 -0.31 9.40
CA TYR A 53 -5.50 0.73 10.15
C TYR A 53 -6.81 1.16 9.48
N ASN A 54 -7.29 0.43 8.47
CA ASN A 54 -8.53 0.70 7.75
C ASN A 54 -8.67 2.17 7.27
N LEU A 55 -7.56 2.75 6.80
CA LEU A 55 -7.51 4.16 6.36
C LEU A 55 -8.08 4.34 4.94
N MET A 56 -8.14 3.25 4.16
CA MET A 56 -8.64 3.21 2.79
C MET A 56 -9.36 1.89 2.51
N SER A 57 -10.44 1.93 1.70
CA SER A 57 -11.06 0.69 1.18
C SER A 57 -10.16 0.03 0.13
N LYS A 58 -10.20 -1.31 0.08
CA LYS A 58 -9.49 -2.12 -0.91
C LYS A 58 -9.84 -1.75 -2.35
N ASP A 59 -11.06 -1.28 -2.61
CA ASP A 59 -11.48 -0.87 -3.97
C ASP A 59 -10.68 0.33 -4.51
N ASN A 60 -10.03 1.10 -3.62
CA ASN A 60 -9.17 2.22 -4.01
C ASN A 60 -7.70 1.79 -4.22
N LEU A 61 -7.35 0.52 -3.93
CA LEU A 61 -6.00 -0.01 -4.01
C LEU A 61 -5.84 -0.76 -5.34
N ILE A 62 -5.56 0.00 -6.40
CA ILE A 62 -5.51 -0.49 -7.78
C ILE A 62 -4.12 -0.95 -8.23
N VAL A 63 -3.07 -0.72 -7.43
CA VAL A 63 -1.72 -1.17 -7.75
C VAL A 63 -1.58 -2.62 -7.26
N PRO A 64 -1.23 -3.59 -8.13
CA PRO A 64 -1.25 -5.02 -7.82
C PRO A 64 -0.01 -5.46 -7.03
N ILE A 65 0.17 -4.92 -5.82
CA ILE A 65 1.35 -5.17 -4.96
C ILE A 65 1.11 -6.19 -3.85
N LEU A 66 -0.15 -6.55 -3.59
CA LEU A 66 -0.51 -7.50 -2.53
C LEU A 66 -0.69 -8.94 -3.05
N GLU A 67 -0.83 -9.12 -4.36
CA GLU A 67 -1.04 -10.43 -4.96
C GLU A 67 0.20 -11.34 -4.77
N GLU A 68 1.40 -10.75 -4.74
CA GLU A 68 2.65 -11.48 -4.51
C GLU A 68 2.74 -12.12 -3.11
N GLU A 69 2.11 -11.55 -2.07
CA GLU A 69 2.12 -12.13 -0.72
C GLU A 69 1.08 -13.23 -0.52
N VAL A 70 -0.05 -13.18 -1.23
CA VAL A 70 -1.04 -14.26 -1.17
C VAL A 70 -0.45 -15.53 -1.79
N GLN A 71 0.36 -15.39 -2.85
CA GLN A 71 1.07 -16.53 -3.45
C GLN A 71 2.13 -17.12 -2.50
N ASN A 72 2.85 -16.28 -1.77
CA ASN A 72 3.95 -16.70 -0.89
C ASN A 72 3.47 -17.27 0.46
N SER A 73 2.34 -16.81 0.99
CA SER A 73 1.75 -17.38 2.20
C SER A 73 1.14 -18.76 1.96
N VAL A 74 0.53 -19.00 0.80
CA VAL A 74 -0.02 -20.31 0.41
C VAL A 74 1.07 -21.36 0.13
N SER A 75 2.26 -20.93 -0.30
CA SER A 75 3.38 -21.84 -0.58
C SER A 75 4.13 -22.30 0.66
N GLY A 76 3.93 -21.65 1.83
CA GLY A 76 4.64 -21.94 3.08
C GLY A 76 3.96 -22.94 4.02
N GLU A 77 2.73 -23.38 3.73
CA GLU A 77 1.96 -24.29 4.61
C GLU A 77 1.97 -25.78 4.17
N SER A 78 2.81 -26.18 3.21
CA SER A 78 2.85 -27.57 2.70
C SER A 78 3.96 -28.47 3.27
N GLU A 79 4.69 -28.06 4.31
CA GLU A 79 5.65 -28.94 5.00
C GLU A 79 5.52 -28.83 6.52
N ALA A 80 4.55 -29.56 7.09
CA ALA A 80 4.53 -29.97 8.49
C ALA A 80 3.74 -31.29 8.65
#